data_AF-A0A7J9I0L9-F1
#
_entry.id   AF-A0A7J9I0L9-F1
#
_cell.length_a   1.000
_cell.length_b   1.000
_cell.length_c   1.000
_cell.angle_alpha   90.00
_cell.angle_beta   90.00
_cell.angle_gamma   90.00
#
_symmetry.space_group_name_H-M   'P 1'
#
loop_
_entity.id
_entity.type
_entity.pdbx_description
1 polymer ?
#
loop_
_entity_poly.entity_id
_entity_poly.type
_entity_poly.pdbx_seq_one_letter_code
_entity_poly.pdbx_strand_id
1 'polypeptide(L)'
;MIPQWLRSPSRAAATNPTKSPSHFSFSSFKDIDAILKEEEEQQVLYPQSPKRPSIFHRVKLSTTVLRAWSSSNRRPLTLPNADQRVVVYLTSLRVVRKTFEDCKTVRSILRGFNVAIDERDVSLDSSFLDELQGIIGRNKSFTLPLVFIGGTYIGGAEEVKRLHECGELKKMIGGLPSIVGSSVCNLCEGLRFILCPQCNGSHKIYSEKTGFRSCADCNTNGLVRCPSCNPSGHRRISYPFS
;
A
#
# COMPACT_ATOMS: atom_id res chain seq x y z
N MET A 1 -41.92 33.43 -32.37
CA MET A 1 -40.49 33.74 -32.24
C MET A 1 -39.78 32.47 -31.75
N ILE A 2 -38.93 31.88 -32.58
CA ILE A 2 -38.22 30.61 -32.32
C ILE A 2 -36.71 30.93 -32.37
N PRO A 3 -35.89 30.49 -31.39
CA PRO A 3 -34.48 30.92 -31.29
C PRO A 3 -33.57 30.39 -32.41
N GLN A 4 -32.58 31.22 -32.78
CA GLN A 4 -31.73 31.15 -33.98
C GLN A 4 -30.67 30.01 -34.04
N TRP A 5 -30.73 28.98 -33.20
CA TRP A 5 -29.68 27.93 -33.14
C TRP A 5 -30.04 26.63 -33.87
N LEU A 6 -31.09 26.62 -34.68
CA LEU A 6 -31.56 25.47 -35.47
C LEU A 6 -31.25 25.58 -36.98
N ARG A 7 -30.22 26.32 -37.39
CA ARG A 7 -29.72 26.33 -38.78
C ARG A 7 -28.30 25.79 -38.88
N SER A 8 -28.17 24.62 -39.50
CA SER A 8 -26.90 24.09 -40.00
C SER A 8 -26.56 24.74 -41.35
N PRO A 9 -25.30 25.15 -41.61
CA PRO A 9 -24.88 25.52 -42.96
C PRO A 9 -24.00 24.43 -43.61
N SER A 10 -24.37 24.11 -44.85
CA SER A 10 -23.66 23.25 -45.80
C SER A 10 -22.39 23.90 -46.40
N ARG A 11 -21.53 23.05 -46.95
CA ARG A 11 -20.25 23.32 -47.66
C ARG A 11 -20.30 24.48 -48.67
N ALA A 12 -19.18 25.21 -48.77
CA ALA A 12 -18.67 25.79 -50.02
C ALA A 12 -17.13 25.86 -50.00
N ALA A 13 -16.52 25.74 -51.17
CA ALA A 13 -15.10 25.53 -51.46
C ALA A 13 -14.36 26.80 -51.93
N ALA A 14 -13.04 26.65 -52.16
CA ALA A 14 -12.05 27.55 -52.83
C ALA A 14 -11.44 28.66 -51.93
N THR A 15 -10.14 29.02 -51.90
CA THR A 15 -8.93 28.84 -52.74
C THR A 15 -7.68 29.32 -51.95
N ASN A 16 -6.50 28.74 -52.21
CA ASN A 16 -5.14 29.08 -51.68
C ASN A 16 -4.57 30.41 -52.27
N PRO A 17 -3.31 30.92 -51.99
CA PRO A 17 -2.16 30.40 -51.19
C PRO A 17 -1.34 31.44 -50.34
N THR A 18 -0.28 30.92 -49.69
CA THR A 18 1.11 31.45 -49.51
C THR A 18 1.60 32.06 -48.18
N LYS A 19 2.77 31.52 -47.77
CA LYS A 19 3.89 32.03 -46.90
C LYS A 19 4.01 31.47 -45.47
N SER A 20 4.82 30.41 -45.36
CA SER A 20 5.72 30.08 -44.22
C SER A 20 6.99 30.99 -44.26
N PRO A 21 7.97 30.98 -43.31
CA PRO A 21 8.29 29.97 -42.26
C PRO A 21 8.80 30.51 -40.87
N SER A 22 8.92 29.63 -39.88
CA SER A 22 10.15 29.46 -39.06
C SER A 22 10.04 28.30 -38.06
N HIS A 23 10.45 27.13 -38.55
CA HIS A 23 11.37 26.16 -37.93
C HIS A 23 11.56 26.18 -36.38
N PHE A 24 11.07 25.14 -35.72
CA PHE A 24 11.71 24.57 -34.53
C PHE A 24 11.84 23.06 -34.72
N SER A 25 13.08 22.58 -34.68
CA SER A 25 13.48 21.21 -34.99
C SER A 25 13.20 20.23 -33.85
N PHE A 26 12.82 19.01 -34.20
CA PHE A 26 13.34 17.81 -33.55
C PHE A 26 13.70 16.76 -34.62
N SER A 27 14.94 16.29 -34.57
CA SER A 27 15.57 15.36 -35.49
C SER A 27 15.02 13.95 -35.28
N SER A 28 14.36 13.40 -36.31
CA SER A 28 13.89 12.03 -36.37
C SER A 28 14.08 11.54 -37.81
N PHE A 29 14.92 10.52 -37.96
CA PHE A 29 15.09 9.67 -39.15
C PHE A 29 15.35 10.39 -40.49
N LYS A 30 16.63 10.64 -40.78
CA LYS A 30 17.14 10.66 -42.15
C LYS A 30 18.18 9.55 -42.26
N ASP A 31 17.76 8.40 -42.76
CA ASP A 31 18.63 7.34 -43.35
C ASP A 31 17.79 6.18 -43.95
N ILE A 32 16.60 6.45 -44.48
CA ILE A 32 15.78 5.42 -45.16
C ILE A 32 15.80 5.60 -46.68
N ASP A 33 15.89 6.84 -47.17
CA ASP A 33 15.92 7.14 -48.61
C ASP A 33 17.27 6.81 -49.30
N ALA A 34 18.31 6.43 -48.54
CA ALA A 34 19.57 5.96 -49.10
C ALA A 34 19.55 4.47 -49.49
N ILE A 35 18.44 3.76 -49.27
CA ILE A 35 18.37 2.28 -49.44
C ILE A 35 17.44 1.87 -50.60
N LEU A 36 16.77 2.81 -51.28
CA LEU A 36 15.73 2.48 -52.28
C LEU A 36 16.07 2.88 -53.73
N LYS A 37 17.32 2.76 -54.16
CA LYS A 37 17.65 2.67 -55.59
C LYS A 37 18.80 1.71 -55.88
N GLU A 38 18.67 1.08 -57.06
CA GLU A 38 19.49 0.04 -57.73
C GLU A 38 19.01 -1.40 -57.40
N GLU A 39 18.14 -2.03 -58.22
CA GLU A 39 18.42 -2.80 -59.49
C GLU A 39 19.57 -3.80 -59.26
N GLU A 40 19.49 -5.12 -59.46
CA GLU A 40 18.87 -5.93 -60.52
C GLU A 40 18.89 -7.45 -60.11
N GLU A 41 18.43 -8.31 -61.02
CA GLU A 41 17.99 -9.71 -60.94
C GLU A 41 18.98 -10.81 -60.45
N GLN A 42 18.45 -11.95 -59.92
CA GLN A 42 18.71 -13.36 -60.36
C GLN A 42 18.59 -14.44 -59.23
N GLN A 43 17.51 -15.23 -59.33
CA GLN A 43 17.37 -16.70 -59.23
C GLN A 43 18.17 -17.59 -58.21
N VAL A 44 17.38 -18.24 -57.32
CA VAL A 44 17.40 -19.68 -56.89
C VAL A 44 18.40 -20.19 -55.81
N LEU A 45 17.86 -20.59 -54.63
CA LEU A 45 17.93 -21.90 -53.90
C LEU A 45 17.84 -21.74 -52.34
N TYR A 46 17.13 -22.64 -51.65
CA TYR A 46 16.68 -22.61 -50.23
C TYR A 46 17.76 -23.10 -49.19
N PRO A 47 17.48 -23.26 -47.86
CA PRO A 47 17.92 -22.35 -46.79
C PRO A 47 18.77 -23.02 -45.67
N GLN A 48 19.30 -22.22 -44.72
CA GLN A 48 19.21 -22.36 -43.23
C GLN A 48 20.36 -21.61 -42.50
N SER A 49 20.04 -20.55 -41.75
CA SER A 49 20.89 -20.01 -40.68
C SER A 49 20.05 -19.19 -39.66
N PRO A 50 20.55 -18.92 -38.44
CA PRO A 50 19.83 -19.13 -37.19
C PRO A 50 18.86 -18.01 -36.79
N LYS A 51 17.76 -18.41 -36.14
CA LYS A 51 16.72 -17.51 -35.61
C LYS A 51 17.30 -16.58 -34.52
N ARG A 52 17.36 -15.28 -34.82
CA ARG A 52 17.60 -14.22 -33.81
C ARG A 52 16.41 -14.15 -32.84
N PRO A 53 16.61 -14.05 -31.52
CA PRO A 53 15.51 -13.93 -30.58
C PRO A 53 14.87 -12.53 -30.69
N SER A 54 13.54 -12.47 -30.63
CA SER A 54 12.80 -11.23 -30.79
C SER A 54 13.09 -10.24 -29.65
N ILE A 55 13.19 -8.97 -30.01
CA ILE A 55 13.50 -7.82 -29.15
C ILE A 55 12.53 -7.72 -27.95
N PHE A 56 11.33 -8.31 -28.07
CA PHE A 56 10.31 -8.33 -27.02
C PHE A 56 10.69 -9.15 -25.77
N HIS A 57 11.62 -10.11 -25.88
CA HIS A 57 12.08 -10.86 -24.70
C HIS A 57 13.04 -10.03 -23.83
N ARG A 58 13.78 -9.09 -24.43
CA ARG A 58 14.80 -8.28 -23.74
C ARG A 58 14.18 -7.20 -22.85
N VAL A 59 13.01 -6.68 -23.23
CA VAL A 59 12.30 -5.63 -22.46
C VAL A 59 11.66 -6.20 -21.19
N LYS A 60 11.09 -7.42 -21.23
CA LYS A 60 10.51 -8.08 -20.04
C LYS A 60 11.56 -8.54 -19.02
N LEU A 61 12.75 -8.93 -19.48
CA LEU A 61 13.87 -9.24 -18.59
C LEU A 61 14.38 -7.98 -17.89
N SER A 62 14.44 -6.84 -18.60
CA SER A 62 14.91 -5.58 -18.02
C SER A 62 14.05 -5.11 -16.84
N THR A 63 12.72 -5.14 -16.95
CA THR A 63 11.84 -4.73 -15.84
C THR A 63 11.89 -5.66 -14.63
N THR A 64 12.12 -6.96 -14.86
CA THR A 64 12.25 -7.95 -13.79
C THR A 64 13.60 -7.81 -13.06
N VAL A 65 14.69 -7.60 -13.80
CA VAL A 65 16.04 -7.39 -13.26
C VAL A 65 16.13 -6.05 -12.51
N LEU A 66 15.55 -4.96 -13.05
CA LEU A 66 15.49 -3.67 -12.36
C LEU A 66 14.70 -3.76 -11.05
N ARG A 67 13.62 -4.57 -11.01
CA ARG A 67 12.86 -4.82 -9.77
C ARG A 67 13.69 -5.64 -8.77
N ALA A 68 14.37 -6.68 -9.22
CA ALA A 68 15.27 -7.48 -8.38
C ALA A 68 16.41 -6.63 -7.79
N TRP A 69 17.03 -5.75 -8.59
CA TRP A 69 18.08 -4.84 -8.11
C TRP A 69 17.56 -3.74 -7.18
N SER A 70 16.32 -3.27 -7.36
CA SER A 70 15.66 -2.35 -6.43
C SER A 70 15.36 -3.00 -5.07
N SER A 71 15.02 -4.29 -5.07
CA SER A 71 14.78 -5.08 -3.86
C SER A 71 16.08 -5.54 -3.18
N SER A 72 17.19 -5.66 -3.92
CA SER A 72 18.40 -6.32 -3.41
C SER A 72 19.21 -5.50 -2.41
N ASN A 73 18.97 -4.19 -2.29
CA ASN A 73 19.81 -3.31 -1.47
C ASN A 73 19.14 -2.81 -0.17
N ARG A 74 18.00 -3.39 0.21
CA ARG A 74 17.35 -3.10 1.50
C ARG A 74 17.28 -4.37 2.32
N ARG A 75 17.87 -4.33 3.52
CA ARG A 75 17.58 -5.34 4.55
C ARG A 75 16.06 -5.39 4.73
N PRO A 76 15.42 -6.57 4.65
CA PRO A 76 13.99 -6.68 4.89
C PRO A 76 13.68 -6.11 6.28
N LEU A 77 12.79 -5.11 6.34
CA LEU A 77 12.27 -4.65 7.61
C LEU A 77 11.44 -5.79 8.19
N THR A 78 11.90 -6.35 9.31
CA THR A 78 11.29 -7.50 9.96
C THR A 78 10.64 -7.07 11.26
N LEU A 79 9.38 -7.47 11.43
CA LEU A 79 8.62 -7.28 12.65
C LEU A 79 8.76 -8.57 13.50
N PRO A 80 9.39 -8.52 14.69
CA PRO A 80 9.53 -9.69 15.53
C PRO A 80 8.16 -10.21 16.00
N ASN A 81 8.01 -11.55 16.06
CA ASN A 81 6.82 -12.22 16.59
C ASN A 81 5.51 -11.93 15.79
N ALA A 82 5.63 -11.82 14.47
CA ALA A 82 4.52 -11.53 13.56
C ALA A 82 4.42 -12.52 12.37
N ASP A 83 5.03 -13.70 12.51
CA ASP A 83 5.33 -14.62 11.42
C ASP A 83 4.10 -15.26 10.76
N GLN A 84 2.92 -15.17 11.40
CA GLN A 84 1.67 -15.80 10.93
C GLN A 84 0.47 -14.85 10.89
N ARG A 85 0.69 -13.53 10.84
CA ARG A 85 -0.42 -12.56 10.75
C ARG A 85 -0.09 -11.37 9.85
N VAL A 86 -1.16 -10.67 9.43
CA VAL A 86 -1.03 -9.36 8.79
C VAL A 86 -1.01 -8.31 9.90
N VAL A 87 0.01 -7.47 9.93
CA VAL A 87 0.11 -6.33 10.86
C VAL A 87 0.02 -5.05 10.06
N VAL A 88 -0.85 -4.14 10.48
CA VAL A 88 -1.06 -2.86 9.81
C VAL A 88 -0.91 -1.75 10.82
N TYR A 89 0.07 -0.89 10.59
CA TYR A 89 0.16 0.36 11.32
C TYR A 89 -0.64 1.43 10.59
N LEU A 90 -1.58 2.04 11.30
CA LEU A 90 -2.49 3.04 10.78
C LEU A 90 -2.74 4.13 11.81
N THR A 91 -3.48 5.16 11.40
CA THR A 91 -4.11 6.10 12.33
C THR A 91 -5.59 6.21 12.00
N SER A 92 -6.45 6.21 13.01
CA SER A 92 -7.88 6.51 12.84
C SER A 92 -8.18 8.02 12.88
N LEU A 93 -7.20 8.85 13.27
CA LEU A 93 -7.34 10.29 13.30
C LEU A 93 -7.46 10.88 11.89
N ARG A 94 -8.29 11.90 11.74
CA ARG A 94 -8.58 12.57 10.47
C ARG A 94 -7.79 13.87 10.28
N VAL A 95 -6.66 14.03 10.99
CA VAL A 95 -5.84 15.26 10.97
C VAL A 95 -5.29 15.52 9.56
N VAL A 96 -4.77 14.49 8.90
CA VAL A 96 -4.29 14.56 7.52
C VAL A 96 -5.22 13.74 6.63
N ARG A 97 -6.04 14.43 5.82
CA ARG A 97 -7.06 13.78 4.97
C ARG A 97 -6.48 12.67 4.10
N LYS A 98 -5.35 12.94 3.43
CA LYS A 98 -4.69 11.94 2.56
C LYS A 98 -4.33 10.68 3.34
N THR A 99 -3.64 10.82 4.48
CA THR A 99 -3.25 9.70 5.34
C THR A 99 -4.46 8.91 5.85
N PHE A 100 -5.53 9.60 6.23
CA PHE A 100 -6.76 8.94 6.69
C PHE A 100 -7.42 8.11 5.59
N GLU A 101 -7.58 8.67 4.38
CA GLU A 101 -8.16 7.94 3.25
C GLU A 101 -7.27 6.77 2.81
N ASP A 102 -5.96 6.96 2.82
CA ASP A 102 -4.97 5.91 2.53
C ASP A 102 -5.06 4.76 3.56
N CYS A 103 -5.13 5.07 4.85
CA CYS A 103 -5.34 4.08 5.92
C CYS A 103 -6.67 3.34 5.78
N LYS A 104 -7.76 4.08 5.53
CA LYS A 104 -9.11 3.53 5.33
C LYS A 104 -9.14 2.57 4.14
N THR A 105 -8.52 2.95 3.02
CA THR A 105 -8.48 2.14 1.81
C THR A 105 -7.72 0.83 2.05
N VAL A 106 -6.52 0.91 2.62
CA VAL A 106 -5.73 -0.30 2.95
C VAL A 106 -6.47 -1.21 3.91
N ARG A 107 -7.14 -0.64 4.93
CA ARG A 107 -7.94 -1.41 5.88
C ARG A 107 -9.07 -2.17 5.19
N SER A 108 -9.78 -1.52 4.26
CA SER A 108 -10.86 -2.15 3.49
C SER A 108 -10.34 -3.28 2.60
N ILE A 109 -9.21 -3.07 1.91
CA ILE A 109 -8.58 -4.10 1.06
C ILE A 109 -8.25 -5.35 1.89
N LEU A 110 -7.56 -5.16 3.02
CA LEU A 110 -7.09 -6.29 3.83
C LEU A 110 -8.25 -7.07 4.45
N ARG A 111 -9.29 -6.38 4.93
CA ARG A 111 -10.49 -7.02 5.47
C ARG A 111 -11.22 -7.90 4.45
N GLY A 112 -11.06 -7.63 3.15
CA GLY A 112 -11.61 -8.49 2.09
C GLY A 112 -10.98 -9.87 1.98
N PHE A 113 -9.81 -10.12 2.58
CA PHE A 113 -9.10 -11.40 2.49
C PHE A 113 -9.43 -12.40 3.62
N ASN A 114 -10.30 -12.03 4.58
CA ASN A 114 -10.70 -12.89 5.71
C ASN A 114 -9.52 -13.48 6.50
N VAL A 115 -8.44 -12.70 6.65
CA VAL A 115 -7.27 -13.10 7.44
C VAL A 115 -7.20 -12.34 8.76
N ALA A 116 -6.44 -12.89 9.70
CA ALA A 116 -6.15 -12.22 10.97
C ALA A 116 -5.33 -10.96 10.74
N ILE A 117 -5.97 -9.80 10.94
CA ILE A 117 -5.34 -8.48 10.84
C ILE A 117 -5.16 -7.92 12.25
N ASP A 118 -3.90 -7.66 12.61
CA ASP A 118 -3.50 -6.90 13.79
C ASP A 118 -3.41 -5.42 13.41
N GLU A 119 -4.49 -4.68 13.67
CA GLU A 119 -4.56 -3.23 13.45
C GLU A 119 -3.89 -2.49 14.62
N ARG A 120 -2.77 -1.83 14.32
CA ARG A 120 -1.98 -1.04 15.27
C ARG A 120 -2.21 0.43 15.00
N ASP A 121 -3.16 1.00 15.73
CA ASP A 121 -3.42 2.43 15.65
C ASP A 121 -2.41 3.22 16.48
N VAL A 122 -1.50 3.92 15.79
CA VAL A 122 -0.44 4.71 16.43
C VAL A 122 -0.97 5.88 17.26
N SER A 123 -2.23 6.28 17.07
CA SER A 123 -2.87 7.32 17.87
C SER A 123 -3.49 6.79 19.17
N LEU A 124 -3.78 5.48 19.23
CA LEU A 124 -4.32 4.85 20.43
C LEU A 124 -3.23 4.43 21.41
N ASP A 125 -2.05 4.07 20.92
CA ASP A 125 -0.93 3.59 21.74
C ASP A 125 0.41 4.07 21.14
N SER A 126 1.11 4.93 21.89
CA SER A 126 2.40 5.48 21.46
C SER A 126 3.49 4.42 21.33
N SER A 127 3.36 3.28 22.00
CA SER A 127 4.34 2.19 21.89
C SER A 127 4.46 1.65 20.47
N PHE A 128 3.42 1.78 19.64
CA PHE A 128 3.47 1.41 18.23
C PHE A 128 4.35 2.36 17.40
N LEU A 129 4.43 3.64 17.77
CA LEU A 129 5.38 4.57 17.14
C LEU A 129 6.82 4.21 17.52
N ASP A 130 7.06 3.88 18.78
CA ASP A 130 8.38 3.46 19.26
C ASP A 130 8.84 2.17 18.55
N GLU A 131 7.93 1.20 18.42
CA GLU A 131 8.15 -0.04 17.68
C GLU A 131 8.48 0.23 16.20
N LEU A 132 7.69 1.08 15.52
CA LEU A 132 7.94 1.47 14.13
C LEU A 132 9.29 2.17 13.94
N GLN A 133 9.64 3.08 14.85
CA GLN A 133 10.94 3.75 14.83
C GLN A 133 12.09 2.78 15.10
N GLY A 134 11.88 1.76 15.93
CA GLY A 134 12.82 0.66 16.13
C GLY A 134 13.07 -0.16 14.85
N ILE A 135 12.02 -0.39 14.05
CA ILE A 135 12.11 -1.16 12.80
C ILE A 135 12.74 -0.33 11.68
N ILE A 136 12.21 0.88 11.43
CA ILE A 136 12.60 1.71 10.27
C ILE A 136 13.92 2.46 10.54
N GLY A 137 14.19 2.79 11.80
CA GLY A 137 15.31 3.57 12.29
C GLY A 137 14.89 4.98 12.71
N ARG A 138 15.44 5.46 13.84
CA ARG A 138 15.06 6.72 14.52
C ARG A 138 15.14 8.00 13.65
N ASN A 139 15.92 7.99 12.58
CA ASN A 139 16.18 9.17 11.74
C ASN A 139 15.45 9.16 10.39
N LYS A 140 14.54 8.19 10.18
CA LYS A 140 13.79 8.07 8.92
C LYS A 140 12.33 8.40 9.15
N SER A 141 11.81 9.31 8.32
CA SER A 141 10.38 9.56 8.27
C SER A 141 9.66 8.39 7.58
N PHE A 142 8.42 8.16 8.00
CA PHE A 142 7.52 7.18 7.39
C PHE A 142 6.13 7.79 7.22
N THR A 143 5.39 7.26 6.26
CA THR A 143 4.02 7.68 5.97
C THR A 143 3.10 6.49 6.20
N LEU A 144 2.04 6.71 6.98
CA LEU A 144 1.02 5.70 7.21
C LEU A 144 0.10 5.58 5.99
N PRO A 145 -0.50 4.41 5.74
CA PRO A 145 -0.36 3.15 6.49
C PRO A 145 0.94 2.40 6.17
N LEU A 146 1.39 1.53 7.08
CA LEU A 146 2.50 0.59 6.84
C LEU A 146 2.02 -0.84 7.06
N VAL A 147 2.25 -1.72 6.08
CA VAL A 147 1.75 -3.11 6.11
C VAL A 147 2.90 -4.10 6.18
N PHE A 148 2.75 -5.07 7.08
CA PHE A 148 3.65 -6.20 7.26
C PHE A 148 2.85 -7.51 7.13
N ILE A 149 3.39 -8.49 6.41
CA ILE A 149 2.81 -9.82 6.24
C ILE A 149 3.86 -10.84 6.65
N GLY A 150 3.54 -11.71 7.62
CA GLY A 150 4.47 -12.73 8.09
C GLY A 150 5.81 -12.13 8.57
N GLY A 151 5.72 -11.01 9.29
CA GLY A 151 6.89 -10.26 9.75
C GLY A 151 7.59 -9.40 8.68
N THR A 152 7.30 -9.55 7.39
CA THR A 152 8.01 -8.81 6.32
C THR A 152 7.28 -7.55 5.91
N TYR A 153 7.99 -6.42 5.79
CA TYR A 153 7.43 -5.18 5.28
C TYR A 153 7.05 -5.28 3.80
N ILE A 154 5.80 -4.96 3.50
CA ILE A 154 5.22 -5.02 2.15
C ILE A 154 5.20 -3.65 1.49
N GLY A 155 4.79 -2.62 2.22
CA GLY A 155 4.67 -1.28 1.66
C GLY A 155 3.68 -0.38 2.38
N GLY A 156 3.53 0.82 1.83
CA GLY A 156 2.49 1.77 2.19
C GLY A 156 1.26 1.67 1.27
N ALA A 157 0.38 2.66 1.34
CA ALA A 157 -0.90 2.61 0.62
C ALA A 157 -0.79 2.33 -0.88
N GLU A 158 0.06 3.05 -1.61
CA GLU A 158 0.19 2.87 -3.07
C GLU A 158 0.69 1.48 -3.45
N GLU A 159 1.67 0.97 -2.71
CA GLU A 159 2.23 -0.36 -2.98
C GLU A 159 1.21 -1.47 -2.68
N VAL A 160 0.46 -1.34 -1.58
CA VAL A 160 -0.60 -2.31 -1.24
C VAL A 160 -1.73 -2.28 -2.27
N LYS A 161 -2.16 -1.10 -2.72
CA LYS A 161 -3.17 -0.96 -3.80
C LYS A 161 -2.69 -1.66 -5.07
N ARG A 162 -1.47 -1.36 -5.51
CA ARG A 162 -0.86 -1.97 -6.71
C ARG A 162 -0.77 -3.50 -6.60
N LEU A 163 -0.34 -4.02 -5.45
CA LEU A 163 -0.24 -5.47 -5.19
C LEU A 163 -1.61 -6.15 -5.15
N HIS A 164 -2.64 -5.45 -4.66
CA HIS A 164 -4.02 -5.93 -4.66
C HIS A 164 -4.56 -6.03 -6.10
N GLU A 165 -4.40 -4.98 -6.89
CA GLU A 165 -4.85 -4.91 -8.28
C GLU A 165 -4.21 -5.98 -9.17
N CYS A 166 -2.91 -6.25 -8.99
CA CYS A 166 -2.22 -7.29 -9.75
C CYS A 166 -2.37 -8.71 -9.16
N GLY A 167 -3.13 -8.88 -8.07
CA GLY A 167 -3.41 -10.17 -7.43
C GLY A 167 -2.25 -10.79 -6.64
N GLU A 168 -1.08 -10.15 -6.60
CA GLU A 168 0.08 -10.64 -5.86
C GLU A 168 -0.17 -10.63 -4.34
N LEU A 169 -0.90 -9.62 -3.84
CA LEU A 169 -1.25 -9.54 -2.42
C LEU A 169 -1.98 -10.80 -1.93
N LYS A 170 -2.86 -11.37 -2.77
CA LYS A 170 -3.59 -12.61 -2.46
C LYS A 170 -2.65 -13.80 -2.30
N LYS A 171 -1.60 -13.89 -3.12
CA LYS A 171 -0.60 -14.97 -3.05
C LYS A 171 0.21 -14.88 -1.77
N MET A 172 0.59 -13.66 -1.38
CA MET A 172 1.33 -13.41 -0.13
C MET A 172 0.50 -13.75 1.10
N ILE A 173 -0.79 -13.40 1.09
CA ILE A 173 -1.73 -13.68 2.19
C ILE A 173 -2.15 -15.15 2.23
N GLY A 174 -2.15 -15.85 1.10
CA GLY A 174 -2.60 -17.25 1.00
C GLY A 174 -1.83 -18.26 1.86
N GLY A 175 -0.63 -17.89 2.34
CA GLY A 175 0.14 -18.69 3.29
C GLY A 175 -0.27 -18.52 4.76
N LEU A 176 -1.20 -17.61 5.07
CA LEU A 176 -1.63 -17.30 6.42
C LEU A 176 -2.90 -18.07 6.81
N PRO A 177 -3.11 -18.34 8.11
CA PRO A 177 -4.35 -18.93 8.59
C PRO A 177 -5.53 -17.99 8.28
N SER A 178 -6.49 -18.50 7.52
CA SER A 178 -7.76 -17.83 7.27
C SER A 178 -8.64 -17.89 8.52
N ILE A 179 -9.31 -16.79 8.84
CA ILE A 179 -10.31 -16.76 9.90
C ILE A 179 -11.62 -17.30 9.33
N VAL A 180 -12.01 -18.49 9.77
CA VAL A 180 -13.35 -19.03 9.50
C VAL A 180 -14.33 -18.35 10.48
N GLY A 181 -15.09 -17.38 9.99
CA GLY A 181 -16.06 -16.61 10.77
C GLY A 181 -15.54 -15.22 11.16
N SER A 182 -16.08 -14.18 10.53
CA SER A 182 -15.78 -12.78 10.87
C SER A 182 -16.53 -12.36 12.13
N SER A 183 -16.22 -12.96 13.28
CA SER A 183 -16.72 -12.45 14.55
C SER A 183 -15.80 -11.33 15.00
N VAL A 184 -16.24 -10.09 14.86
CA VAL A 184 -15.69 -8.97 15.63
C VAL A 184 -15.67 -9.36 17.11
N CYS A 185 -14.62 -8.96 17.83
CA CYS A 185 -14.52 -9.31 19.24
C CYS A 185 -15.69 -8.68 20.02
N ASN A 186 -16.46 -9.49 20.75
CA ASN A 186 -17.61 -8.99 21.54
C ASN A 186 -17.22 -8.02 22.67
N LEU A 187 -15.94 -7.98 23.03
CA LEU A 187 -15.44 -7.15 24.14
C LEU A 187 -14.89 -5.79 23.68
N CYS A 188 -14.15 -5.75 22.58
CA CYS A 188 -13.55 -4.51 22.07
C CYS A 188 -14.12 -4.06 20.73
N GLU A 189 -15.09 -4.78 20.18
CA GLU A 189 -15.76 -4.50 18.91
C GLU A 189 -14.79 -4.36 17.72
N GLY A 190 -13.63 -5.01 17.82
CA GLY A 190 -12.57 -4.94 16.82
C GLY A 190 -11.57 -3.79 16.99
N LEU A 191 -11.71 -2.95 18.04
CA LEU A 191 -10.78 -1.86 18.36
C LEU A 191 -9.47 -2.35 18.99
N ARG A 192 -9.39 -3.62 19.41
CA ARG A 192 -8.23 -4.25 20.09
C ARG A 192 -7.87 -3.65 21.46
N PHE A 193 -8.55 -2.60 21.90
CA PHE A 193 -8.39 -1.95 23.20
C PHE A 193 -9.72 -1.86 23.95
N ILE A 194 -9.65 -1.81 25.27
CA ILE A 194 -10.77 -1.53 26.17
C ILE A 194 -10.35 -0.51 27.23
N LEU A 195 -11.32 0.11 27.90
CA LEU A 195 -11.06 0.99 29.04
C LEU A 195 -10.35 0.22 30.15
N CYS A 196 -9.38 0.86 30.78
CA CYS A 196 -8.70 0.31 31.94
C CYS A 196 -9.69 0.17 33.11
N PRO A 197 -9.88 -1.04 33.67
CA PRO A 197 -10.81 -1.24 34.78
C PRO A 197 -10.30 -0.65 36.11
N GLN A 198 -9.00 -0.36 36.22
CA GLN A 198 -8.41 0.18 37.45
C GLN A 198 -8.58 1.70 37.57
N CYS A 199 -8.62 2.42 36.45
CA CYS A 199 -8.73 3.88 36.43
C CYS A 199 -9.93 4.39 35.62
N ASN A 200 -10.77 3.50 35.10
CA ASN A 200 -11.91 3.79 34.24
C ASN A 200 -11.59 4.72 33.08
N GLY A 201 -10.42 4.55 32.45
CA GLY A 201 -9.97 5.37 31.32
C GLY A 201 -9.35 6.72 31.69
N SER A 202 -9.36 7.14 32.96
CA SER A 202 -8.82 8.45 33.36
C SER A 202 -7.29 8.50 33.38
N HIS A 203 -6.64 7.33 33.33
CA HIS A 203 -5.21 7.16 33.60
C HIS A 203 -4.77 7.74 34.97
N LYS A 204 -5.71 7.97 35.90
CA LYS A 204 -5.45 8.53 37.23
C LYS A 204 -6.12 7.68 38.32
N ILE A 205 -5.40 7.42 39.41
CA ILE A 205 -5.89 6.70 40.57
C ILE A 205 -5.59 7.55 41.81
N TYR A 206 -6.60 7.73 42.66
CA TYR A 206 -6.43 8.41 43.94
C TYR A 206 -6.01 7.41 45.03
N SER A 207 -5.10 7.83 45.91
CA SER A 207 -4.69 7.10 47.10
C SER A 207 -4.57 8.09 48.26
N GLU A 208 -5.13 7.76 49.42
CA GLU A 208 -5.13 8.63 50.60
C GLU A 208 -3.71 9.03 51.05
N LYS A 209 -2.72 8.14 50.86
CA LYS A 209 -1.34 8.37 51.29
C LYS A 209 -0.52 9.23 50.33
N THR A 210 -0.87 9.23 49.05
CA THR A 210 0.00 9.78 47.98
C THR A 210 -0.74 10.73 47.03
N GLY A 211 -2.03 10.98 47.25
CA GLY A 211 -2.87 11.74 46.34
C GLY A 211 -3.11 11.05 45.00
N PHE A 212 -3.31 11.84 43.94
CA PHE A 212 -3.49 11.32 42.58
C PHE A 212 -2.17 10.85 41.99
N ARG A 213 -2.16 9.62 41.48
CA ARG A 213 -1.04 9.05 40.71
C ARG A 213 -1.52 8.55 39.35
N SER A 214 -0.60 8.42 38.39
CA SER A 214 -0.90 7.80 37.11
C SER A 214 -1.15 6.29 37.27
N CYS A 215 -2.09 5.76 36.49
CA CYS A 215 -2.37 4.32 36.47
C CYS A 215 -1.23 3.57 35.77
N ALA A 216 -0.67 2.56 36.43
CA ALA A 216 0.43 1.75 35.88
C ALA A 216 -0.03 0.61 34.96
N ASP A 217 -1.32 0.28 34.98
CA ASP A 217 -1.88 -0.89 34.28
C ASP A 217 -2.38 -0.57 32.86
N CYS A 218 -2.32 0.70 32.43
CA CYS A 218 -2.84 1.14 31.14
C CYS A 218 -1.93 2.15 30.47
N ASN A 219 -2.16 2.37 29.17
CA ASN A 219 -1.44 3.40 28.43
C ASN A 219 -1.92 4.81 28.81
N THR A 220 -1.29 5.83 28.23
CA THR A 220 -1.58 7.25 28.52
C THR A 220 -3.02 7.67 28.24
N ASN A 221 -3.74 6.91 27.41
CA ASN A 221 -5.14 7.13 27.07
C ASN A 221 -6.09 6.38 28.02
N GLY A 222 -5.58 5.74 29.07
CA GLY A 222 -6.38 4.93 29.99
C GLY A 222 -6.88 3.62 29.37
N LEU A 223 -6.21 3.12 28.32
CA LEU A 223 -6.62 1.92 27.59
C LEU A 223 -5.70 0.74 27.89
N VAL A 224 -6.29 -0.47 27.89
CA VAL A 224 -5.56 -1.74 27.96
C VAL A 224 -5.86 -2.58 26.73
N ARG A 225 -4.90 -3.41 26.32
CA ARG A 225 -5.12 -4.34 25.21
C ARG A 225 -6.21 -5.32 25.58
N CYS A 226 -7.12 -5.56 24.64
CA CYS A 226 -8.23 -6.49 24.81
C CYS A 226 -7.69 -7.90 25.08
N PRO A 227 -8.01 -8.51 26.24
CA PRO A 227 -7.49 -9.83 26.61
C PRO A 227 -7.96 -10.92 25.65
N SER A 228 -9.17 -10.79 25.09
CA SER A 228 -9.73 -11.73 24.12
C SER A 228 -9.06 -11.64 22.74
N CYS A 229 -8.40 -10.53 22.41
CA CYS A 229 -7.70 -10.34 21.14
C CYS A 229 -6.20 -10.61 21.22
N ASN A 230 -5.62 -10.67 22.43
CA ASN A 230 -4.20 -10.87 22.64
C ASN A 230 -3.94 -11.75 23.88
N PRO A 231 -4.23 -13.07 23.79
CA PRO A 231 -4.22 -13.98 24.95
C PRO A 231 -2.81 -14.22 25.54
N SER A 232 -1.74 -13.92 24.81
CA SER A 232 -0.35 -14.20 25.22
C SER A 232 0.30 -13.11 26.10
N GLY A 233 -0.43 -12.04 26.47
CA GLY A 233 0.16 -10.87 27.15
C GLY A 233 -0.38 -10.52 28.53
N HIS A 234 -1.37 -11.24 29.08
CA HIS A 234 -1.98 -10.89 30.37
C HIS A 234 -1.68 -11.94 31.45
N ARG A 235 -1.15 -11.48 32.60
CA ARG A 235 -1.44 -12.15 33.88
C ARG A 235 -2.96 -12.21 33.97
N ARG A 236 -3.55 -13.39 34.17
CA ARG A 236 -5.01 -13.58 34.23
C ARG A 236 -5.63 -12.55 35.16
N ILE A 237 -6.20 -11.48 34.62
CA ILE A 237 -7.12 -10.63 35.35
C ILE A 237 -8.46 -11.36 35.26
N SER A 238 -8.78 -12.07 36.33
CA SER A 238 -10.11 -12.64 36.55
C SER A 238 -11.09 -11.49 36.65
N TYR A 239 -11.90 -11.29 35.61
CA TYR A 239 -13.07 -10.41 35.68
C TYR A 239 -14.16 -11.14 36.47
N PRO A 240 -14.63 -10.61 37.60
CA PRO A 240 -15.91 -11.01 38.14
C PRO A 240 -16.98 -10.32 37.27
N PHE A 241 -17.53 -11.04 36.30
CA PHE A 241 -18.81 -10.62 35.73
C PHE A 241 -19.89 -10.96 36.76
N SER A 242 -20.57 -9.92 37.27
CA SER A 242 -21.84 -10.01 38.00
C SER A 242 -22.97 -9.67 37.05
#